data_AF-A0A9X0CEV6-F1
#
_entry.id   AF-A0A9X0CEV6-F1
#
_cell.length_a   1.000
_cell.length_b   1.000
_cell.length_c   1.000
_cell.angle_alpha   90.00
_cell.angle_beta   90.00
_cell.angle_gamma   90.00
#
_symmetry.space_group_name_H-M   'P 1'
#
loop_
_entity.id
_entity.type
_entity.pdbx_description
1 polymer ?
#
loop_
_entity_poly.entity_id
_entity_poly.type
_entity_poly.pdbx_seq_one_letter_code
_entity_poly.pdbx_strand_id
1 'polypeptide(L)'
;MGKTEVAIRVSHVLQGKGDLSVIYVERQKKLTDICGEILDRLSSCRWSAGVDLVSQAKRKLSELQEDTVIVLDNTEDVQGKDFDDFAKWLVRSAPKAQLLITTREDVGFVSADIYKVNLDPLDAESSAKLLQQLVSNCSEEHVKELGQRCGGMPLFVINCSCLLNDGFSPEVLIQELRDNPVQLLKTNVTGVYDVLGMFIKKFSKEVIRNIVLLSVFPSTFSAEDIQFLFEDQLQLQTVKTKMVKRALLQKGNDRKFSIHPLVQAYCRAERDSLNMVDVGRAAQHKFNKHYLELLQTLSKKFICKDSASGVLSTFRKEKANITEAFRNCFEETTEKVDKLWAIDVANSTEVKLFLAKVLSPPRECTELYKKCRDISEAYAEKKRHADSLNSFGFRRLRDVEDLKGYQETLHIFQEAYKMREALPLEETRE
;
A
#
# COMPACT_ATOMS: atom_id res chain seq x y z
N MET A 1 -10.61 3.18 -8.09
CA MET A 1 -10.23 2.64 -9.42
C MET A 1 -11.17 3.12 -10.53
N GLY A 2 -11.65 4.37 -10.51
CA GLY A 2 -12.37 4.96 -11.66
C GLY A 2 -13.67 4.28 -12.11
N LYS A 3 -14.35 3.51 -11.25
CA LYS A 3 -15.59 2.77 -11.62
C LYS A 3 -16.66 3.69 -12.23
N THR A 4 -16.95 4.80 -11.55
CA THR A 4 -17.88 5.83 -12.01
C THR A 4 -17.47 6.37 -13.38
N GLU A 5 -16.21 6.74 -13.56
CA GLU A 5 -15.70 7.27 -14.84
C GLU A 5 -15.78 6.25 -15.98
N VAL A 6 -15.48 4.98 -15.70
CA VAL A 6 -15.65 3.88 -16.66
C VAL A 6 -17.13 3.74 -17.04
N ALA A 7 -18.04 3.77 -16.08
CA ALA A 7 -19.48 3.67 -16.36
C ALA A 7 -20.00 4.87 -17.17
N ILE A 8 -19.54 6.09 -16.87
CA ILE A 8 -19.87 7.29 -17.65
C ILE A 8 -19.34 7.15 -19.08
N ARG A 9 -18.07 6.74 -19.25
CA ARG A 9 -17.49 6.56 -20.59
C ARG A 9 -18.20 5.50 -21.40
N VAL A 10 -18.53 4.36 -20.79
CA VAL A 10 -19.32 3.30 -21.43
C VAL A 10 -20.70 3.82 -21.83
N SER A 11 -21.36 4.58 -20.97
CA SER A 11 -22.67 5.19 -21.26
C SER A 11 -22.62 6.08 -22.50
N HIS A 12 -21.62 6.95 -22.61
CA HIS A 12 -21.43 7.79 -23.79
C HIS A 12 -21.14 6.98 -25.06
N VAL A 13 -20.33 5.93 -24.97
CA VAL A 13 -20.04 5.05 -26.11
C VAL A 13 -21.31 4.31 -26.58
N LEU A 14 -22.17 3.88 -25.65
CA LEU A 14 -23.43 3.21 -25.97
C LEU A 14 -24.42 4.18 -26.64
N GLN A 15 -24.58 5.38 -26.09
CA GLN A 15 -25.42 6.43 -26.69
C GLN A 15 -24.93 6.81 -28.10
N GLY A 16 -23.61 6.94 -28.29
CA GLY A 16 -23.03 7.32 -29.58
C GLY A 16 -23.22 6.29 -30.70
N LYS A 17 -23.58 5.04 -30.38
CA LYS A 17 -23.91 4.00 -31.38
C LYS A 17 -25.35 4.11 -31.90
N GLY A 18 -26.21 4.90 -31.27
CA GLY A 18 -27.56 5.21 -31.76
C GLY A 18 -28.65 4.17 -31.50
N ASP A 19 -28.30 2.93 -31.15
CA ASP A 19 -29.26 1.82 -31.04
C ASP A 19 -29.77 1.55 -29.62
N LEU A 20 -29.27 2.27 -28.61
CA LEU A 20 -29.55 2.00 -27.20
C LEU A 20 -29.89 3.28 -26.43
N SER A 21 -30.98 3.23 -25.67
CA SER A 21 -31.28 4.25 -24.66
C SER A 21 -30.45 3.99 -23.40
N VAL A 22 -29.99 5.05 -22.72
CA VAL A 22 -29.19 4.91 -21.49
C VAL A 22 -29.78 5.76 -20.38
N ILE A 23 -30.10 5.10 -19.26
CA ILE A 23 -30.57 5.73 -18.03
C ILE A 23 -29.46 5.62 -16.99
N TYR A 24 -28.84 6.74 -16.67
CA TYR A 24 -27.79 6.80 -15.66
C TYR A 24 -28.38 7.25 -14.32
N VAL A 25 -28.28 6.40 -13.31
CA VAL A 25 -28.74 6.66 -11.94
C VAL A 25 -27.52 6.81 -11.05
N GLU A 26 -27.31 8.03 -10.56
CA GLU A 26 -26.28 8.34 -9.58
C GLU A 26 -26.58 7.71 -8.21
N ARG A 27 -25.56 7.66 -7.35
CA ARG A 27 -25.62 7.03 -6.02
C ARG A 27 -26.86 7.45 -5.24
N GLN A 28 -27.70 6.46 -4.89
CA GLN A 28 -28.86 6.62 -4.03
C GLN A 28 -28.74 5.81 -2.74
N LYS A 29 -29.49 6.22 -1.70
CA LYS A 29 -29.47 5.55 -0.38
C LYS A 29 -30.50 4.44 -0.25
N LYS A 30 -31.56 4.46 -1.06
CA LYS A 30 -32.66 3.48 -0.99
C LYS A 30 -33.08 3.01 -2.38
N LEU A 31 -33.61 1.80 -2.44
CA LEU A 31 -34.16 1.25 -3.68
C LEU A 31 -35.30 2.11 -4.24
N THR A 32 -36.12 2.69 -3.36
CA THR A 32 -37.20 3.61 -3.75
C THR A 32 -36.68 4.84 -4.51
N ASP A 33 -35.52 5.35 -4.11
CA ASP A 33 -34.91 6.53 -4.74
C ASP A 33 -34.40 6.17 -6.15
N ILE A 34 -33.81 4.98 -6.29
CA ILE A 34 -33.41 4.42 -7.61
C ILE A 34 -34.63 4.27 -8.52
N CYS A 35 -35.69 3.64 -8.02
CA CYS A 35 -36.92 3.47 -8.79
C CYS A 35 -37.55 4.81 -9.16
N GLY A 36 -37.52 5.80 -8.26
CA GLY A 36 -37.97 7.17 -8.54
C GLY A 36 -37.21 7.81 -9.69
N GLU A 37 -35.87 7.81 -9.65
CA GLU A 37 -35.04 8.38 -10.71
C GLU A 37 -35.27 7.67 -12.05
N ILE A 38 -35.35 6.33 -12.06
CA ILE A 38 -35.66 5.56 -13.28
C ILE A 38 -37.01 6.01 -13.87
N LEU A 39 -38.02 6.14 -13.01
CA LEU A 39 -39.36 6.54 -13.43
C LEU A 39 -39.39 7.97 -13.98
N ASP A 40 -38.69 8.91 -13.35
CA ASP A 40 -38.58 10.30 -13.78
C ASP A 40 -37.87 10.42 -15.14
N ARG A 41 -36.90 9.53 -15.42
CA ARG A 41 -36.22 9.46 -16.73
C ARG A 41 -37.07 8.81 -17.81
N LEU A 42 -37.91 7.85 -17.44
CA LEU A 42 -38.81 7.16 -18.37
C LEU A 42 -40.11 7.91 -18.65
N SER A 43 -40.50 8.86 -17.79
CA SER A 43 -41.85 9.42 -17.79
C SER A 43 -41.84 10.93 -17.57
N SER A 44 -42.63 11.66 -18.37
CA SER A 44 -42.74 13.13 -18.27
C SER A 44 -43.71 13.63 -17.19
N CYS A 45 -44.27 12.75 -16.35
CA CYS A 45 -45.35 13.09 -15.40
C CYS A 45 -44.94 12.91 -13.93
N ARG A 46 -45.34 13.85 -13.07
CA ARG A 46 -45.17 13.75 -11.60
C ARG A 46 -46.10 12.69 -11.02
N TRP A 47 -45.53 11.76 -10.25
CA TRP A 47 -46.25 10.66 -9.61
C TRP A 47 -46.99 11.11 -8.36
N SER A 48 -48.15 10.51 -8.10
CA SER A 48 -48.94 10.77 -6.91
C SER A 48 -48.25 10.22 -5.66
N ALA A 49 -48.20 11.03 -4.59
CA ALA A 49 -47.68 10.62 -3.30
C ALA A 49 -48.50 9.44 -2.74
N GLY A 50 -47.82 8.33 -2.40
CA GLY A 50 -48.43 7.14 -1.78
C GLY A 50 -48.39 5.86 -2.61
N VAL A 51 -47.82 5.86 -3.81
CA VAL A 51 -47.73 4.65 -4.65
C VAL A 51 -46.37 3.95 -4.49
N ASP A 52 -46.39 2.61 -4.51
CA ASP A 52 -45.19 1.78 -4.49
C ASP A 52 -44.34 1.98 -5.76
N LEU A 53 -43.29 2.79 -5.62
CA LEU A 53 -42.34 3.14 -6.68
C LEU A 53 -41.67 1.91 -7.29
N VAL A 54 -41.44 0.86 -6.49
CA VAL A 54 -40.78 -0.36 -6.98
C VAL A 54 -41.69 -1.08 -7.97
N SER A 55 -42.94 -1.32 -7.61
CA SER A 55 -43.92 -1.95 -8.51
C SER A 55 -44.17 -1.15 -9.78
N GLN A 56 -44.20 0.19 -9.68
CA GLN A 56 -44.34 1.05 -10.85
C GLN A 56 -43.14 0.99 -11.79
N ALA A 57 -41.92 1.08 -11.24
CA ALA A 57 -40.70 0.95 -12.00
C ALA A 57 -40.65 -0.41 -12.71
N LYS A 58 -41.00 -1.50 -12.01
CA LYS A 58 -41.12 -2.83 -12.61
C LYS A 58 -42.07 -2.84 -13.81
N ARG A 59 -43.29 -2.34 -13.63
CA ARG A 59 -44.26 -2.27 -14.74
C ARG A 59 -43.69 -1.49 -15.94
N LYS A 60 -43.15 -0.29 -15.70
CA LYS A 60 -42.63 0.56 -16.78
C LYS A 60 -41.43 -0.06 -17.50
N LEU A 61 -40.52 -0.69 -16.76
CA LEU A 61 -39.37 -1.39 -17.32
C LEU A 61 -39.79 -2.61 -18.15
N SER A 62 -40.86 -3.31 -17.77
CA SER A 62 -41.39 -4.42 -18.58
C SER A 62 -42.11 -3.97 -19.86
N GLU A 63 -42.56 -2.71 -19.92
CA GLU A 63 -43.29 -2.12 -21.05
C GLU A 63 -42.37 -1.41 -22.07
N LEU A 64 -41.04 -1.40 -21.83
CA LEU A 64 -40.06 -0.76 -22.71
C LEU A 64 -40.16 -1.29 -24.14
N GLN A 65 -40.19 -0.38 -25.11
CA GLN A 65 -40.23 -0.71 -26.53
C GLN A 65 -38.82 -0.77 -27.14
N GLU A 66 -37.89 0.00 -26.58
CA GLU A 66 -36.51 0.15 -27.06
C GLU A 66 -35.53 -0.50 -26.09
N ASP A 67 -34.43 -1.04 -26.65
CA ASP A 67 -33.36 -1.62 -25.85
C ASP A 67 -32.69 -0.51 -25.02
N THR A 68 -32.73 -0.67 -23.69
CA THR A 68 -32.35 0.34 -22.71
C THR A 68 -31.32 -0.22 -21.74
N VAL A 69 -30.23 0.51 -21.52
CA VAL A 69 -29.21 0.20 -20.51
C VAL A 69 -29.44 1.08 -19.29
N ILE A 70 -29.63 0.45 -18.13
CA ILE A 70 -29.77 1.12 -16.84
C ILE A 70 -28.43 1.01 -16.12
N VAL A 71 -27.83 2.15 -15.87
CA VAL A 71 -26.56 2.25 -15.16
C VAL A 71 -26.84 2.66 -13.73
N LEU A 72 -26.51 1.79 -12.78
CA LEU A 72 -26.62 2.06 -11.35
C LEU A 72 -25.22 2.27 -10.78
N ASP A 73 -24.87 3.52 -10.51
CA ASP A 73 -23.54 3.87 -10.01
C ASP A 73 -23.47 3.79 -8.48
N ASN A 74 -22.40 3.15 -7.98
CA ASN A 74 -22.00 3.12 -6.58
C ASN A 74 -23.09 2.56 -5.63
N THR A 75 -23.54 1.35 -5.94
CA THR A 75 -24.73 0.73 -5.31
C THR A 75 -24.52 0.13 -3.92
N GLU A 76 -23.32 0.15 -3.34
CA GLU A 76 -23.04 -0.56 -2.08
C GLU A 76 -23.89 -0.14 -0.88
N ASP A 77 -24.45 1.08 -0.86
CA ASP A 77 -25.30 1.51 0.26
C ASP A 77 -26.76 1.05 0.13
N VAL A 78 -27.18 0.60 -1.07
CA VAL A 78 -28.53 0.08 -1.35
C VAL A 78 -28.55 -1.44 -1.50
N GLN A 79 -27.38 -2.06 -1.72
CA GLN A 79 -27.25 -3.51 -1.85
C GLN A 79 -27.80 -4.25 -0.62
N GLY A 80 -28.48 -5.36 -0.88
CA GLY A 80 -29.24 -6.12 0.11
C GLY A 80 -30.35 -6.90 -0.56
N LYS A 81 -31.13 -7.67 0.22
CA LYS A 81 -32.14 -8.60 -0.32
C LYS A 81 -33.11 -7.92 -1.30
N ASP A 82 -33.65 -6.76 -0.95
CA ASP A 82 -34.64 -6.08 -1.79
C ASP A 82 -34.04 -5.58 -3.11
N PHE A 83 -32.81 -5.05 -3.06
CA PHE A 83 -32.06 -4.64 -4.26
C PHE A 83 -31.72 -5.83 -5.14
N ASP A 84 -31.23 -6.93 -4.56
CA ASP A 84 -30.89 -8.14 -5.28
C ASP A 84 -32.14 -8.76 -5.93
N ASP A 85 -33.28 -8.77 -5.23
CA ASP A 85 -34.56 -9.24 -5.76
C ASP A 85 -35.07 -8.34 -6.90
N PHE A 86 -34.89 -7.02 -6.80
CA PHE A 86 -35.20 -6.08 -7.88
C PHE A 86 -34.31 -6.29 -9.10
N ALA A 87 -32.98 -6.34 -8.92
CA ALA A 87 -32.03 -6.54 -10.01
C ALA A 87 -32.23 -7.90 -10.69
N LYS A 88 -32.48 -8.96 -9.91
CA LYS A 88 -32.82 -10.29 -10.44
C LYS A 88 -34.13 -10.30 -11.21
N TRP A 89 -35.14 -9.55 -10.74
CA TRP A 89 -36.39 -9.38 -11.47
C TRP A 89 -36.12 -8.65 -12.81
N LEU A 90 -35.32 -7.59 -12.82
CA LEU A 90 -35.04 -6.79 -14.01
C LEU A 90 -34.40 -7.65 -15.10
N VAL A 91 -33.38 -8.43 -14.75
CA VAL A 91 -32.70 -9.36 -15.67
C VAL A 91 -33.65 -10.43 -16.25
N ARG A 92 -34.67 -10.85 -15.49
CA ARG A 92 -35.57 -11.96 -15.90
C ARG A 92 -36.86 -11.51 -16.58
N SER A 93 -37.34 -10.32 -16.27
CA SER A 93 -38.71 -9.90 -16.57
C SER A 93 -38.80 -8.61 -17.37
N ALA A 94 -37.68 -7.94 -17.64
CA ALA A 94 -37.60 -6.78 -18.52
C ALA A 94 -36.66 -7.08 -19.71
N PRO A 95 -37.15 -7.73 -20.79
CA PRO A 95 -36.31 -8.23 -21.88
C PRO A 95 -35.59 -7.13 -22.67
N LYS A 96 -36.12 -5.90 -22.61
CA LYS A 96 -35.56 -4.70 -23.23
C LYS A 96 -34.65 -3.89 -22.30
N ALA A 97 -34.41 -4.37 -21.07
CA ALA A 97 -33.55 -3.70 -20.11
C ALA A 97 -32.26 -4.49 -19.86
N GLN A 98 -31.12 -3.80 -19.95
CA GLN A 98 -29.82 -4.29 -19.51
C GLN A 98 -29.35 -3.51 -18.29
N LEU A 99 -28.54 -4.14 -17.44
CA LEU A 99 -28.09 -3.55 -16.18
C LEU A 99 -26.56 -3.45 -16.15
N LEU A 100 -26.05 -2.24 -15.93
CA LEU A 100 -24.66 -1.98 -15.60
C LEU A 100 -24.59 -1.48 -14.17
N ILE A 101 -23.96 -2.26 -13.29
CA ILE A 101 -23.79 -1.89 -11.88
C ILE A 101 -22.33 -1.54 -11.63
N THR A 102 -22.08 -0.39 -11.03
CA THR A 102 -20.80 -0.17 -10.35
C THR A 102 -20.99 -0.34 -8.84
N THR A 103 -20.07 -1.07 -8.23
CA THR A 103 -20.10 -1.33 -6.79
C THR A 103 -18.70 -1.67 -6.29
N ARG A 104 -18.51 -1.53 -4.98
CA ARG A 104 -17.32 -1.99 -4.25
C ARG A 104 -17.49 -3.40 -3.68
N GLU A 105 -18.71 -3.95 -3.69
CA GLU A 105 -19.05 -5.24 -3.12
C GLU A 105 -19.64 -6.19 -4.18
N ASP A 106 -19.62 -7.48 -3.91
CA ASP A 106 -20.30 -8.45 -4.78
C ASP A 106 -21.82 -8.27 -4.68
N VAL A 107 -22.49 -8.30 -5.83
CA VAL A 107 -23.96 -8.36 -5.90
C VAL A 107 -24.44 -9.74 -5.41
N GLY A 108 -25.53 -9.79 -4.63
CA GLY A 108 -25.94 -11.00 -3.91
C GLY A 108 -26.73 -12.03 -4.71
N PHE A 109 -27.09 -11.74 -5.97
CA PHE A 109 -27.75 -12.69 -6.85
C PHE A 109 -26.81 -13.28 -7.91
N VAL A 110 -27.10 -14.52 -8.32
CA VAL A 110 -26.36 -15.25 -9.35
C VAL A 110 -27.26 -15.48 -10.55
N SER A 111 -26.80 -15.10 -11.74
CA SER A 111 -27.39 -15.46 -13.05
C SER A 111 -26.27 -15.83 -14.01
N ALA A 112 -26.55 -16.67 -14.99
CA ALA A 112 -25.61 -17.00 -16.07
C ALA A 112 -25.25 -15.75 -16.91
N ASP A 113 -26.14 -14.77 -16.93
CA ASP A 113 -26.02 -13.54 -17.71
C ASP A 113 -25.26 -12.41 -16.96
N ILE A 114 -24.76 -12.67 -15.75
CA ILE A 114 -23.97 -11.69 -15.01
C ILE A 114 -22.51 -11.78 -15.46
N TYR A 115 -22.05 -10.73 -16.14
CA TYR A 115 -20.64 -10.54 -16.43
C TYR A 115 -20.00 -9.60 -15.41
N LYS A 116 -18.99 -10.07 -14.68
CA LYS A 116 -18.26 -9.28 -13.67
C LYS A 116 -16.94 -8.80 -14.24
N VAL A 117 -16.71 -7.49 -14.17
CA VAL A 117 -15.42 -6.86 -14.52
C VAL A 117 -14.79 -6.30 -13.26
N ASN A 118 -13.62 -6.82 -12.90
CA ASN A 118 -12.80 -6.22 -11.85
C ASN A 118 -11.93 -5.14 -12.49
N LEU A 119 -12.01 -3.92 -11.98
CA LEU A 119 -11.11 -2.85 -12.40
C LEU A 119 -9.82 -2.93 -11.58
N ASP A 120 -8.73 -3.22 -12.27
CA ASP A 120 -7.39 -3.16 -11.71
C ASP A 120 -6.94 -1.70 -11.51
N PRO A 121 -5.97 -1.46 -10.61
CA PRO A 121 -5.26 -0.18 -10.57
C PRO A 121 -4.66 0.13 -11.95
N LEU A 122 -4.50 1.41 -12.27
CA LEU A 122 -3.70 1.81 -13.43
C LEU A 122 -2.27 1.29 -13.27
N ASP A 123 -1.70 0.74 -14.33
CA ASP A 123 -0.26 0.46 -14.34
C ASP A 123 0.56 1.78 -14.28
N ALA A 124 1.86 1.67 -14.05
CA ALA A 124 2.73 2.83 -13.88
C ALA A 124 2.79 3.71 -15.15
N GLU A 125 2.74 3.11 -16.34
CA GLU A 125 2.78 3.82 -17.62
C GLU A 125 1.48 4.57 -17.87
N SER A 126 0.33 3.91 -17.66
CA SER A 126 -1.00 4.51 -17.73
C SER A 126 -1.17 5.63 -16.72
N SER A 127 -0.64 5.48 -15.50
CA SER A 127 -0.65 6.53 -14.47
C SER A 127 0.21 7.74 -14.87
N ALA A 128 1.42 7.50 -15.38
CA ALA A 128 2.31 8.54 -15.89
C ALA A 128 1.68 9.27 -17.08
N LYS A 129 1.06 8.54 -18.02
CA LYS A 129 0.37 9.11 -19.17
C LYS A 129 -0.82 9.98 -18.76
N LEU A 130 -1.62 9.53 -17.79
CA LEU A 130 -2.71 10.33 -17.23
C LEU A 130 -2.16 11.62 -16.60
N LEU A 131 -1.09 11.53 -15.81
CA LEU A 131 -0.47 12.68 -15.18
C LEU A 131 0.09 13.67 -16.22
N GLN A 132 0.73 13.17 -17.28
CA GLN A 132 1.27 14.00 -18.36
C GLN A 132 0.19 14.76 -19.12
N GLN A 133 -1.02 14.19 -19.25
CA GLN A 133 -2.14 14.87 -19.88
C GLN A 133 -2.72 16.00 -19.02
N LEU A 134 -2.50 15.95 -17.70
CA LEU A 134 -3.08 16.89 -16.74
C LEU A 134 -2.10 18.00 -16.33
N VAL A 135 -0.79 17.81 -16.53
CA VAL A 135 0.26 18.74 -16.09
C VAL A 135 1.04 19.27 -17.28
N SER A 136 1.15 20.59 -17.39
CA SER A 136 1.83 21.26 -18.50
C SER A 136 3.35 21.41 -18.30
N ASN A 137 3.82 21.52 -17.06
CA ASN A 137 5.20 21.87 -16.73
C ASN A 137 5.85 20.86 -15.75
N CYS A 138 6.03 19.61 -16.17
CA CYS A 138 6.73 18.60 -15.39
C CYS A 138 7.66 17.77 -16.28
N SER A 139 8.86 17.44 -15.78
CA SER A 139 9.80 16.62 -16.54
C SER A 139 9.28 15.20 -16.71
N GLU A 140 9.68 14.52 -17.78
CA GLU A 140 9.26 13.13 -18.04
C GLU A 140 9.69 12.18 -16.91
N GLU A 141 10.86 12.43 -16.32
CA GLU A 141 11.37 11.67 -15.17
C GLU A 141 10.47 11.81 -13.95
N HIS A 142 10.10 13.04 -13.57
CA HIS A 142 9.20 13.28 -12.45
C HIS A 142 7.81 12.70 -12.69
N VAL A 143 7.28 12.81 -13.91
CA VAL A 143 5.98 12.23 -14.27
C VAL A 143 5.99 10.71 -14.11
N LYS A 144 7.05 10.03 -14.54
CA LYS A 144 7.20 8.57 -14.37
C LYS A 144 7.29 8.19 -12.90
N GLU A 145 8.11 8.89 -12.11
CA GLU A 145 8.24 8.58 -10.69
C GLU A 145 6.93 8.84 -9.93
N LEU A 146 6.27 9.98 -10.16
CA LEU A 146 4.97 10.29 -9.55
C LEU A 146 3.88 9.29 -9.96
N GLY A 147 3.83 8.90 -11.23
CA GLY A 147 2.89 7.90 -11.73
C GLY A 147 3.04 6.56 -10.98
N GLN A 148 4.29 6.12 -10.76
CA GLN A 148 4.58 4.92 -9.98
C GLN A 148 4.16 5.08 -8.50
N ARG A 149 4.48 6.22 -7.87
CA ARG A 149 4.20 6.50 -6.45
C ARG A 149 2.70 6.60 -6.15
N CYS A 150 1.88 6.99 -7.13
CA CYS A 150 0.43 7.08 -6.95
C CYS A 150 -0.26 5.71 -6.82
N GLY A 151 0.45 4.60 -7.05
CA GLY A 151 -0.06 3.24 -6.84
C GLY A 151 -1.22 2.86 -7.76
N GLY A 152 -1.38 3.55 -8.88
CA GLY A 152 -2.43 3.25 -9.85
C GLY A 152 -3.83 3.73 -9.46
N MET A 153 -3.97 4.62 -8.47
CA MET A 153 -5.27 5.22 -8.13
C MET A 153 -5.53 6.49 -8.95
N PRO A 154 -6.50 6.48 -9.89
CA PRO A 154 -6.74 7.64 -10.76
C PRO A 154 -7.08 8.91 -9.99
N LEU A 155 -7.92 8.80 -8.94
CA LEU A 155 -8.27 9.95 -8.10
C LEU A 155 -7.04 10.59 -7.46
N PHE A 156 -6.07 9.79 -7.06
CA PHE A 156 -4.86 10.30 -6.44
C PHE A 156 -3.92 10.95 -7.47
N VAL A 157 -3.78 10.34 -8.66
CA VAL A 157 -3.04 10.95 -9.79
C VAL A 157 -3.61 12.33 -10.13
N ILE A 158 -4.94 12.46 -10.21
CA ILE A 158 -5.61 13.74 -10.47
C ILE A 158 -5.27 14.77 -9.38
N ASN A 159 -5.34 14.41 -8.10
CA ASN A 159 -5.00 15.35 -7.03
C ASN A 159 -3.52 15.75 -7.04
N CYS A 160 -2.60 14.82 -7.33
CA CYS A 160 -1.19 15.16 -7.53
C CYS A 160 -1.03 16.16 -8.69
N SER A 161 -1.78 15.98 -9.78
CA SER A 161 -1.75 16.93 -10.91
C SER A 161 -2.24 18.32 -10.53
N CYS A 162 -3.27 18.42 -9.69
CA CYS A 162 -3.76 19.69 -9.16
C CYS A 162 -2.66 20.38 -8.34
N LEU A 163 -2.00 19.67 -7.43
CA LEU A 163 -0.92 20.23 -6.62
C LEU A 163 0.22 20.79 -7.49
N LEU A 164 0.62 20.05 -8.52
CA LEU A 164 1.66 20.50 -9.44
C LEU A 164 1.25 21.75 -10.23
N ASN A 165 0.00 21.79 -10.71
CA ASN A 165 -0.54 22.95 -11.42
C ASN A 165 -0.68 24.18 -10.50
N ASP A 166 -0.86 23.97 -9.20
CA ASP A 166 -0.88 25.02 -8.18
C ASP A 166 0.54 25.46 -7.74
N GLY A 167 1.59 24.96 -8.40
CA GLY A 167 2.98 25.37 -8.18
C GLY A 167 3.74 24.56 -7.13
N PHE A 168 3.20 23.44 -6.66
CA PHE A 168 3.92 22.55 -5.75
C PHE A 168 5.14 21.92 -6.46
N SER A 169 6.30 21.89 -5.79
CA SER A 169 7.52 21.33 -6.38
C SER A 169 7.37 19.82 -6.63
N PRO A 170 7.65 19.32 -7.85
CA PRO A 170 7.64 17.89 -8.15
C PRO A 170 8.58 17.08 -7.25
N GLU A 171 9.78 17.61 -6.96
CA GLU A 171 10.80 16.96 -6.16
C GLU A 171 10.35 16.78 -4.71
N VAL A 172 9.76 17.85 -4.14
CA VAL A 172 9.19 17.80 -2.79
C VAL A 172 8.01 16.83 -2.76
N LEU A 173 7.15 16.81 -3.79
CA LEU A 173 6.01 15.91 -3.84
C LEU A 173 6.44 14.44 -3.89
N ILE A 174 7.42 14.12 -4.74
CA ILE A 174 8.01 12.78 -4.83
C ILE A 174 8.60 12.36 -3.48
N GLN A 175 9.31 13.27 -2.82
CA GLN A 175 9.91 13.03 -1.52
C GLN A 175 8.85 12.78 -0.44
N GLU A 176 7.81 13.61 -0.34
CA GLU A 176 6.73 13.42 0.62
C GLU A 176 5.92 12.15 0.37
N LEU A 177 5.69 11.77 -0.90
CA LEU A 177 5.04 10.50 -1.24
C LEU A 177 5.85 9.28 -0.81
N ARG A 178 7.18 9.39 -0.83
CA ARG A 178 8.09 8.33 -0.41
C ARG A 178 8.18 8.25 1.11
N ASP A 179 8.31 9.40 1.77
CA ASP A 179 8.73 9.47 3.16
C ASP A 179 7.52 9.60 4.10
N ASN A 180 6.50 10.41 3.74
CA ASN A 180 5.32 10.70 4.59
C ASN A 180 3.99 10.76 3.81
N PRO A 181 3.60 9.72 3.03
CA PRO A 181 2.44 9.79 2.16
C PRO A 181 1.12 10.10 2.89
N VAL A 182 0.94 9.63 4.14
CA VAL A 182 -0.28 9.92 4.92
C VAL A 182 -0.34 11.37 5.35
N GLN A 183 0.80 11.98 5.69
CA GLN A 183 0.83 13.39 6.08
C GLN A 183 0.48 14.27 4.89
N LEU A 184 1.06 13.99 3.71
CA LEU A 184 0.70 14.66 2.46
C LEU A 184 -0.80 14.55 2.17
N LEU A 185 -1.39 13.36 2.35
CA LEU A 185 -2.82 13.17 2.18
C LEU A 185 -3.64 14.04 3.16
N LYS A 186 -3.21 14.15 4.42
CA LYS A 186 -3.92 14.97 5.43
C LYS A 186 -3.86 16.47 5.15
N THR A 187 -2.74 16.97 4.63
CA THR A 187 -2.55 18.43 4.47
C THR A 187 -2.94 18.92 3.10
N ASN A 188 -2.67 18.14 2.05
CA ASN A 188 -2.74 18.61 0.66
C ASN A 188 -3.84 17.89 -0.14
N VAL A 189 -4.25 16.70 0.29
CA VAL A 189 -5.21 15.86 -0.46
C VAL A 189 -6.27 15.27 0.48
N THR A 190 -6.87 16.13 1.30
CA THR A 190 -7.80 15.74 2.38
C THR A 190 -8.95 14.87 1.89
N GLY A 191 -9.49 15.15 0.70
CA GLY A 191 -10.54 14.32 0.11
C GLY A 191 -10.13 12.86 -0.09
N VAL A 192 -8.89 12.60 -0.52
CA VAL A 192 -8.37 11.21 -0.64
C VAL A 192 -8.12 10.60 0.73
N TYR A 193 -7.60 11.38 1.69
CA TYR A 193 -7.44 10.95 3.08
C TYR A 193 -8.78 10.49 3.70
N ASP A 194 -9.82 11.31 3.56
CA ASP A 194 -11.15 11.05 4.13
C ASP A 194 -11.81 9.83 3.48
N VAL A 195 -11.72 9.72 2.14
CA VAL A 195 -12.24 8.56 1.40
C VAL A 195 -11.54 7.27 1.84
N LEU A 196 -10.21 7.32 2.04
CA LEU A 196 -9.45 6.18 2.52
C LEU A 196 -9.83 5.80 3.95
N GLY A 197 -9.94 6.78 4.84
CA GLY A 197 -10.35 6.55 6.23
C GLY A 197 -11.77 5.97 6.32
N MET A 198 -12.72 6.50 5.54
CA MET A 198 -14.07 5.95 5.43
C MET A 198 -14.06 4.52 4.88
N PHE A 199 -13.25 4.24 3.86
CA PHE A 199 -13.12 2.90 3.30
C PHE A 199 -12.62 1.89 4.35
N ILE A 200 -11.58 2.23 5.12
CA ILE A 200 -11.04 1.32 6.15
C ILE A 200 -12.04 1.12 7.29
N LYS A 201 -12.72 2.18 7.74
CA LYS A 201 -13.69 2.13 8.84
C LYS A 201 -14.95 1.32 8.52
N LYS A 202 -15.25 1.03 7.25
CA LYS A 202 -16.35 0.13 6.86
C LYS A 202 -16.10 -1.33 7.25
N PHE A 203 -14.85 -1.72 7.49
CA PHE A 203 -14.53 -3.10 7.82
C PHE A 203 -14.69 -3.40 9.32
N SER A 204 -14.96 -4.67 9.63
CA SER A 204 -15.02 -5.13 11.01
C SER A 204 -13.64 -5.02 11.68
N LYS A 205 -13.64 -4.90 13.02
CA LYS A 205 -12.42 -4.82 13.84
C LYS A 205 -11.42 -5.95 13.51
N GLU A 206 -11.93 -7.15 13.24
CA GLU A 206 -11.11 -8.31 12.86
C GLU A 206 -10.40 -8.12 11.50
N VAL A 207 -11.08 -7.53 10.51
CA VAL A 207 -10.46 -7.28 9.19
C VAL A 207 -9.46 -6.14 9.26
N ILE A 208 -9.76 -5.09 10.03
CA ILE A 208 -8.80 -4.01 10.27
C ILE A 208 -7.54 -4.57 10.96
N ARG A 209 -7.71 -5.44 11.98
CA ARG A 209 -6.60 -6.15 12.63
C ARG A 209 -5.72 -6.89 11.60
N ASN A 210 -6.33 -7.61 10.67
CA ASN A 210 -5.60 -8.36 9.64
C ASN A 210 -4.84 -7.45 8.66
N ILE A 211 -5.42 -6.32 8.25
CA ILE A 211 -4.71 -5.34 7.40
C ILE A 211 -3.53 -4.75 8.16
N VAL A 212 -3.72 -4.35 9.42
CA VAL A 212 -2.65 -3.77 10.24
C VAL A 212 -1.52 -4.78 10.44
N LEU A 213 -1.84 -6.04 10.72
CA LEU A 213 -0.87 -7.13 10.84
C LEU A 213 0.00 -7.28 9.59
N LEU A 214 -0.61 -7.24 8.41
CA LEU A 214 0.09 -7.41 7.12
C LEU A 214 0.74 -6.12 6.61
N SER A 215 0.35 -4.95 7.14
CA SER A 215 0.86 -3.64 6.71
C SER A 215 2.35 -3.43 6.96
N VAL A 216 2.98 -4.30 7.76
CA VAL A 216 4.42 -4.27 8.04
C VAL A 216 5.28 -4.62 6.82
N PHE A 217 4.73 -5.31 5.81
CA PHE A 217 5.48 -5.71 4.63
C PHE A 217 5.56 -4.58 3.60
N PRO A 218 6.75 -4.06 3.26
CA PRO A 218 6.93 -2.89 2.38
C PRO A 218 6.54 -3.13 0.92
N SER A 219 6.34 -4.39 0.52
CA SER A 219 6.05 -4.76 -0.86
C SER A 219 5.29 -6.09 -0.93
N THR A 220 5.30 -6.75 -2.09
CA THR A 220 4.63 -8.04 -2.29
C THR A 220 5.22 -9.14 -1.41
N PHE A 221 4.38 -10.04 -0.91
CA PHE A 221 4.77 -11.17 -0.07
C PHE A 221 4.04 -12.45 -0.48
N SER A 222 4.64 -13.61 -0.23
CA SER A 222 3.99 -14.92 -0.36
C SER A 222 3.32 -15.35 0.96
N ALA A 223 2.64 -16.49 0.96
CA ALA A 223 2.06 -17.06 2.18
C ALA A 223 3.15 -17.52 3.16
N GLU A 224 4.28 -18.01 2.62
CA GLU A 224 5.46 -18.42 3.38
C GLU A 224 6.15 -17.21 4.01
N ASP A 225 6.28 -16.10 3.27
CA ASP A 225 6.93 -14.88 3.76
C ASP A 225 6.21 -14.29 4.99
N ILE A 226 4.90 -14.51 5.15
CA ILE A 226 4.11 -13.96 6.27
C ILE A 226 3.84 -14.99 7.38
N GLN A 227 4.29 -16.23 7.23
CA GLN A 227 3.91 -17.33 8.11
C GLN A 227 4.26 -17.05 9.59
N PHE A 228 5.40 -16.42 9.84
CA PHE A 228 5.87 -16.11 11.20
C PHE A 228 4.97 -15.12 11.97
N LEU A 229 4.05 -14.43 11.30
CA LEU A 229 3.09 -13.54 11.96
C LEU A 229 1.92 -14.29 12.61
N PHE A 230 1.67 -15.54 12.20
CA PHE A 230 0.51 -16.33 12.60
C PHE A 230 0.91 -17.46 13.54
N GLU A 231 -0.03 -17.90 14.37
CA GLU A 231 0.17 -19.00 15.32
C GLU A 231 0.15 -20.35 14.61
N ASP A 232 -0.71 -20.50 13.60
CA ASP A 232 -0.86 -21.73 12.83
C ASP A 232 -1.27 -21.48 11.36
N GLN A 233 -1.22 -22.54 10.57
CA GLN A 233 -1.53 -22.51 9.15
C GLN A 233 -3.02 -22.25 8.86
N LEU A 234 -3.93 -22.66 9.75
CA LEU A 234 -5.37 -22.44 9.57
C LEU A 234 -5.71 -20.95 9.69
N GLN A 235 -5.10 -20.26 10.68
CA GLN A 235 -5.22 -18.83 10.87
C GLN A 235 -4.71 -18.06 9.64
N LEU A 236 -3.52 -18.41 9.14
CA LEU A 236 -2.95 -17.85 7.92
C LEU A 236 -3.91 -17.99 6.73
N GLN A 237 -4.41 -19.21 6.46
CA GLN A 237 -5.30 -19.46 5.32
C GLN A 237 -6.64 -18.72 5.46
N THR A 238 -7.17 -18.61 6.68
CA THR A 238 -8.40 -17.89 6.98
C THR A 238 -8.24 -16.40 6.69
N VAL A 239 -7.17 -15.78 7.20
CA VAL A 239 -6.86 -14.37 6.96
C VAL A 239 -6.65 -14.11 5.47
N LYS A 240 -5.80 -14.90 4.81
CA LYS A 240 -5.53 -14.78 3.37
C LYS A 240 -6.81 -14.82 2.55
N THR A 241 -7.66 -15.82 2.77
CA THR A 241 -8.90 -16.02 2.01
C THR A 241 -9.88 -14.86 2.23
N LYS A 242 -10.04 -14.43 3.48
CA LYS A 242 -10.94 -13.32 3.85
C LYS A 242 -10.49 -12.00 3.24
N MET A 243 -9.19 -11.73 3.23
CA MET A 243 -8.61 -10.49 2.73
C MET A 243 -8.65 -10.42 1.20
N VAL A 244 -8.40 -11.53 0.51
CA VAL A 244 -8.58 -11.64 -0.95
C VAL A 244 -10.05 -11.42 -1.33
N LYS A 245 -10.99 -12.06 -0.64
CA LYS A 245 -12.43 -11.93 -0.93
C LYS A 245 -12.91 -10.47 -0.82
N ARG A 246 -12.28 -9.67 0.03
CA ARG A 246 -12.60 -8.24 0.23
C ARG A 246 -11.78 -7.29 -0.65
N ALA A 247 -11.02 -7.81 -1.62
CA ALA A 247 -10.13 -7.04 -2.48
C ALA A 247 -9.10 -6.18 -1.72
N LEU A 248 -8.74 -6.58 -0.49
CA LEU A 248 -7.71 -5.92 0.32
C LEU A 248 -6.31 -6.47 0.06
N LEU A 249 -6.24 -7.70 -0.47
CA LEU A 249 -5.04 -8.28 -1.04
C LEU A 249 -5.24 -8.46 -2.54
N GLN A 250 -4.34 -7.87 -3.32
CA GLN A 250 -4.26 -8.10 -4.76
C GLN A 250 -3.42 -9.36 -5.00
N LYS A 251 -3.88 -10.23 -5.89
CA LYS A 251 -3.14 -11.43 -6.30
C LYS A 251 -2.26 -11.08 -7.50
N GLY A 252 -0.94 -11.26 -7.35
CA GLY A 252 0.00 -11.19 -8.46
C GLY A 252 0.16 -12.54 -9.17
N ASN A 253 0.90 -12.54 -10.28
CA ASN A 253 1.10 -13.71 -11.15
C ASN A 253 1.85 -14.87 -10.47
N ASP A 254 2.70 -14.59 -9.47
CA ASP A 254 3.59 -15.57 -8.83
C ASP A 254 3.08 -16.07 -7.46
N ARG A 255 1.76 -16.19 -7.27
CA ARG A 255 1.14 -16.49 -5.95
C ARG A 255 1.51 -15.49 -4.84
N LYS A 256 2.02 -14.33 -5.22
CA LYS A 256 2.31 -13.22 -4.31
C LYS A 256 1.07 -12.38 -4.10
N PHE A 257 1.03 -11.73 -2.94
CA PHE A 257 0.00 -10.80 -2.53
C PHE A 257 0.60 -9.42 -2.32
N SER A 258 -0.19 -8.38 -2.56
CA SER A 258 0.15 -7.01 -2.17
C SER A 258 -1.03 -6.33 -1.51
N ILE A 259 -0.72 -5.44 -0.58
CA ILE A 259 -1.65 -4.42 -0.09
C ILE A 259 -1.39 -3.16 -0.92
N HIS A 260 -2.45 -2.42 -1.23
CA HIS A 260 -2.29 -1.14 -1.90
C HIS A 260 -1.40 -0.20 -1.05
N PRO A 261 -0.34 0.44 -1.60
CA PRO A 261 0.63 1.22 -0.82
C PRO A 261 0.01 2.29 0.08
N LEU A 262 -1.01 3.03 -0.40
CA LEU A 262 -1.71 4.01 0.43
C LEU A 262 -2.55 3.38 1.56
N VAL A 263 -3.18 2.23 1.33
CA VAL A 263 -3.91 1.49 2.39
C VAL A 263 -2.92 1.03 3.46
N GLN A 264 -1.79 0.49 3.02
CA GLN A 264 -0.70 0.09 3.90
C GLN A 264 -0.20 1.26 4.74
N ALA A 265 0.20 2.37 4.10
CA ALA A 265 0.72 3.55 4.78
C ALA A 265 -0.30 4.13 5.77
N TYR A 266 -1.56 4.23 5.37
CA TYR A 266 -2.65 4.67 6.26
C TYR A 266 -2.76 3.77 7.48
N CYS A 267 -2.83 2.45 7.32
CA CYS A 267 -2.93 1.53 8.45
C CYS A 267 -1.71 1.52 9.38
N ARG A 268 -0.53 1.94 8.91
CA ARG A 268 0.66 2.13 9.75
C ARG A 268 0.63 3.44 10.52
N ALA A 269 0.29 4.54 9.86
CA ALA A 269 0.28 5.87 10.48
C ALA A 269 -0.92 6.05 11.44
N GLU A 270 -2.06 5.46 11.11
CA GLU A 270 -3.34 5.67 11.80
C GLU A 270 -3.68 4.56 12.81
N ARG A 271 -2.67 3.87 13.37
CA ARG A 271 -2.90 2.77 14.32
C ARG A 271 -3.68 3.21 15.56
N ASP A 272 -3.46 4.42 16.04
CA ASP A 272 -4.18 5.01 17.17
C ASP A 272 -5.66 5.20 16.83
N SER A 273 -5.96 5.86 15.70
CA SER A 273 -7.34 6.13 15.28
C SER A 273 -8.10 4.86 14.88
N LEU A 274 -7.38 3.79 14.53
CA LEU A 274 -7.93 2.45 14.28
C LEU A 274 -8.08 1.59 15.54
N ASN A 275 -7.60 2.03 16.71
CA ASN A 275 -7.50 1.25 17.95
C ASN A 275 -6.71 -0.07 17.76
N MET A 276 -5.58 0.00 17.05
CA MET A 276 -4.75 -1.16 16.65
C MET A 276 -3.25 -0.98 16.96
N VAL A 277 -2.92 -0.07 17.89
CA VAL A 277 -1.53 0.25 18.28
C VAL A 277 -0.76 -1.00 18.67
N ASP A 278 -1.31 -1.83 19.56
CA ASP A 278 -0.62 -3.00 20.08
C ASP A 278 -0.49 -4.11 19.04
N VAL A 279 -1.50 -4.27 18.18
CA VAL A 279 -1.44 -5.20 17.04
C VAL A 279 -0.33 -4.78 16.09
N GLY A 280 -0.28 -3.50 15.74
CA GLY A 280 0.74 -2.94 14.85
C GLY A 280 2.15 -3.06 15.44
N ARG A 281 2.34 -2.71 16.72
CA ARG A 281 3.63 -2.85 17.42
C ARG A 281 4.08 -4.31 17.49
N ALA A 282 3.20 -5.24 17.87
CA ALA A 282 3.54 -6.65 17.93
C ALA A 282 3.90 -7.23 16.56
N ALA A 283 3.15 -6.86 15.51
CA ALA A 283 3.43 -7.27 14.14
C ALA A 283 4.80 -6.75 13.67
N GLN A 284 5.08 -5.48 13.92
CA GLN A 284 6.33 -4.82 13.53
C GLN A 284 7.52 -5.40 14.28
N HIS A 285 7.38 -5.67 15.58
CA HIS A 285 8.42 -6.33 16.37
C HIS A 285 8.73 -7.73 15.82
N LYS A 286 7.70 -8.57 15.54
CA LYS A 286 7.89 -9.88 14.92
C LYS A 286 8.58 -9.78 13.55
N PHE A 287 8.16 -8.82 12.72
CA PHE A 287 8.73 -8.57 11.40
C PHE A 287 10.21 -8.18 11.48
N ASN A 288 10.53 -7.19 12.31
CA ASN A 288 11.90 -6.72 12.48
C ASN A 288 12.78 -7.85 12.99
N LYS A 289 12.28 -8.60 13.98
CA LYS A 289 12.98 -9.74 14.55
C LYS A 289 13.33 -10.77 13.48
N HIS A 290 12.33 -11.22 12.73
CA HIS A 290 12.49 -12.24 11.70
C HIS A 290 13.54 -11.84 10.64
N TYR A 291 13.47 -10.61 10.11
CA TYR A 291 14.34 -10.20 9.02
C TYR A 291 15.77 -9.85 9.46
N LEU A 292 15.96 -9.36 10.68
CA LEU A 292 17.29 -9.15 11.23
C LEU A 292 17.97 -10.48 11.63
N GLU A 293 17.22 -11.46 12.15
CA GLU A 293 17.72 -12.84 12.37
C GLU A 293 18.04 -13.56 11.05
N LEU A 294 17.23 -13.34 10.02
CA LEU A 294 17.51 -13.83 8.67
C LEU A 294 18.83 -13.23 8.15
N LEU A 295 19.05 -11.93 8.32
CA LEU A 295 20.30 -11.28 7.92
C LEU A 295 21.52 -11.90 8.62
N GLN A 296 21.45 -12.16 9.92
CA GLN A 296 22.50 -12.85 10.67
C GLN A 296 22.73 -14.28 10.15
N THR A 297 21.66 -14.98 9.80
CA THR A 297 21.76 -16.34 9.23
C THR A 297 22.42 -16.32 7.85
N LEU A 298 22.05 -15.35 7.01
CA LEU A 298 22.62 -15.17 5.68
C LEU A 298 24.10 -14.79 5.77
N SER A 299 24.49 -13.90 6.68
CA SER A 299 25.89 -13.46 6.84
C SER A 299 26.80 -14.60 7.30
N LYS A 300 26.35 -15.43 8.26
CA LYS A 300 27.07 -16.62 8.71
C LYS A 300 27.21 -17.66 7.60
N LYS A 301 26.18 -17.84 6.77
CA LYS A 301 26.25 -18.75 5.62
C LYS A 301 27.17 -18.19 4.53
N PHE A 302 27.18 -16.88 4.28
CA PHE A 302 27.97 -16.27 3.20
C PHE A 302 29.47 -16.61 3.25
N ILE A 303 30.02 -16.75 4.46
CA ILE A 303 31.43 -17.11 4.68
C ILE A 303 31.71 -18.62 4.54
N CYS A 304 30.68 -19.46 4.44
CA CYS A 304 30.81 -20.90 4.22
C CYS A 304 31.02 -21.23 2.74
N LYS A 305 31.90 -22.21 2.49
CA LYS A 305 32.23 -22.70 1.14
C LYS A 305 30.97 -23.13 0.37
N ASP A 306 30.91 -22.79 -0.91
CA ASP A 306 29.87 -23.20 -1.89
C ASP A 306 28.43 -22.73 -1.61
N SER A 307 28.21 -21.81 -0.67
CA SER A 307 26.86 -21.33 -0.32
C SER A 307 26.56 -19.88 -0.74
N ALA A 308 27.58 -19.12 -1.15
CA ALA A 308 27.47 -17.68 -1.42
C ALA A 308 26.42 -17.33 -2.50
N SER A 309 26.33 -18.11 -3.58
CA SER A 309 25.37 -17.82 -4.67
C SER A 309 23.92 -17.88 -4.19
N GLY A 310 23.55 -18.93 -3.44
CA GLY A 310 22.21 -19.08 -2.85
C GLY A 310 21.91 -17.96 -1.85
N VAL A 311 22.88 -17.64 -0.98
CA VAL A 311 22.75 -16.55 0.01
C VAL A 311 22.51 -15.20 -0.66
N LEU A 312 23.25 -14.88 -1.73
CA LEU A 312 23.07 -13.63 -2.47
C LEU A 312 21.71 -13.56 -3.15
N SER A 313 21.21 -14.68 -3.69
CA SER A 313 19.87 -14.76 -4.27
C SER A 313 18.79 -14.48 -3.22
N THR A 314 18.87 -15.13 -2.05
CA THR A 314 17.93 -14.89 -0.94
C THR A 314 18.03 -13.45 -0.43
N PHE A 315 19.22 -12.89 -0.25
CA PHE A 315 19.37 -11.50 0.18
C PHE A 315 18.75 -10.53 -0.81
N ARG A 316 18.93 -10.72 -2.12
CA ARG A 316 18.30 -9.86 -3.14
C ARG A 316 16.78 -9.92 -3.08
N LYS A 317 16.21 -11.11 -2.86
CA LYS A 317 14.76 -11.29 -2.68
C LYS A 317 14.25 -10.54 -1.44
N GLU A 318 14.99 -10.59 -0.34
CA GLU A 318 14.56 -10.06 0.96
C GLU A 318 15.13 -8.66 1.29
N LYS A 319 15.89 -8.03 0.38
CA LYS A 319 16.57 -6.74 0.61
C LYS A 319 15.59 -5.68 1.10
N ALA A 320 14.42 -5.57 0.47
CA ALA A 320 13.40 -4.60 0.86
C ALA A 320 12.92 -4.82 2.30
N ASN A 321 12.69 -6.07 2.70
CA ASN A 321 12.22 -6.42 4.03
C ASN A 321 13.28 -6.21 5.11
N ILE A 322 14.56 -6.49 4.80
CA ILE A 322 15.70 -6.23 5.70
C ILE A 322 15.91 -4.72 5.88
N THR A 323 15.88 -3.94 4.79
CA THR A 323 15.98 -2.47 4.87
C THR A 323 14.82 -1.89 5.68
N GLU A 324 13.61 -2.40 5.47
CA GLU A 324 12.43 -2.02 6.24
C GLU A 324 12.61 -2.32 7.74
N ALA A 325 13.13 -3.49 8.10
CA ALA A 325 13.37 -3.87 9.49
C ALA A 325 14.33 -2.89 10.19
N PHE A 326 15.42 -2.49 9.52
CA PHE A 326 16.31 -1.45 10.05
C PHE A 326 15.61 -0.10 10.19
N ARG A 327 14.84 0.33 9.18
CA ARG A 327 14.10 1.61 9.25
C ARG A 327 13.12 1.60 10.42
N ASN A 328 12.38 0.52 10.58
CA ASN A 328 11.43 0.35 11.68
C ASN A 328 12.11 0.48 13.05
N CYS A 329 13.29 -0.13 13.23
CA CYS A 329 14.05 -0.01 14.48
C CYS A 329 14.64 1.39 14.66
N PHE A 330 15.14 2.04 13.62
CA PHE A 330 15.86 3.31 13.78
C PHE A 330 14.95 4.53 13.84
N GLU A 331 13.83 4.51 13.11
CA GLU A 331 12.98 5.69 12.88
C GLU A 331 11.60 5.55 13.51
N GLU A 332 10.98 4.37 13.45
CA GLU A 332 9.56 4.21 13.84
C GLU A 332 9.35 3.78 15.30
N THR A 333 10.20 2.92 15.85
CA THR A 333 10.07 2.49 17.26
C THR A 333 10.63 3.55 18.22
N THR A 334 9.97 3.71 19.36
CA THR A 334 10.47 4.48 20.50
C THR A 334 11.23 3.60 21.49
N GLU A 335 11.19 2.28 21.32
CA GLU A 335 11.81 1.33 22.24
C GLU A 335 13.33 1.32 22.06
N LYS A 336 14.05 1.74 23.11
CA LYS A 336 15.53 1.76 23.12
C LYS A 336 16.10 0.37 22.82
N VAL A 337 15.50 -0.69 23.36
CA VAL A 337 15.98 -2.07 23.19
C VAL A 337 16.00 -2.50 21.72
N ASP A 338 14.95 -2.17 20.96
CA ASP A 338 14.87 -2.53 19.53
C ASP A 338 15.93 -1.78 18.69
N LYS A 339 16.16 -0.49 19.00
CA LYS A 339 17.22 0.32 18.37
C LYS A 339 18.60 -0.29 18.60
N LEU A 340 18.91 -0.58 19.86
CA LEU A 340 20.22 -1.13 20.25
C LEU A 340 20.44 -2.53 19.69
N TRP A 341 19.40 -3.37 19.67
CA TRP A 341 19.49 -4.70 19.08
C TRP A 341 19.78 -4.65 17.58
N ALA A 342 19.14 -3.73 16.84
CA ALA A 342 19.43 -3.53 15.42
C ALA A 342 20.86 -3.04 15.18
N ILE A 343 21.40 -2.18 16.07
CA ILE A 343 22.81 -1.76 16.03
C ILE A 343 23.73 -2.97 16.24
N ASP A 344 23.45 -3.82 17.23
CA ASP A 344 24.23 -5.01 17.52
C ASP A 344 24.24 -5.98 16.33
N VAL A 345 23.08 -6.17 15.68
CA VAL A 345 22.98 -6.97 14.45
C VAL A 345 23.85 -6.38 13.33
N ALA A 346 23.72 -5.09 13.04
CA ALA A 346 24.45 -4.42 11.96
C ALA A 346 25.97 -4.45 12.16
N ASN A 347 26.42 -4.26 13.41
CA ASN A 347 27.84 -4.18 13.75
C ASN A 347 28.50 -5.54 14.00
N SER A 348 27.72 -6.63 14.09
CA SER A 348 28.29 -7.98 14.24
C SER A 348 29.26 -8.31 13.09
N THR A 349 30.34 -9.01 13.41
CA THR A 349 31.49 -9.19 12.51
C THR A 349 31.08 -9.75 11.15
N GLU A 350 30.25 -10.79 11.13
CA GLU A 350 29.79 -11.45 9.91
C GLU A 350 28.85 -10.54 9.11
N VAL A 351 27.90 -9.89 9.78
CA VAL A 351 26.92 -9.00 9.12
C VAL A 351 27.64 -7.80 8.52
N LYS A 352 28.60 -7.19 9.23
CA LYS A 352 29.37 -6.06 8.73
C LYS A 352 30.08 -6.38 7.41
N LEU A 353 30.78 -7.51 7.36
CA LEU A 353 31.48 -7.97 6.16
C LEU A 353 30.50 -8.26 5.01
N PHE A 354 29.37 -8.88 5.32
CA PHE A 354 28.34 -9.20 4.36
C PHE A 354 27.70 -7.93 3.77
N LEU A 355 27.18 -7.03 4.61
CA LEU A 355 26.55 -5.77 4.20
C LEU A 355 27.49 -4.89 3.37
N ALA A 356 28.77 -4.82 3.75
CA ALA A 356 29.78 -4.08 2.98
C ALA A 356 30.03 -4.66 1.57
N LYS A 357 29.57 -5.89 1.30
CA LYS A 357 29.67 -6.54 -0.02
C LYS A 357 28.36 -6.48 -0.80
N VAL A 358 27.21 -6.60 -0.12
CA VAL A 358 25.91 -6.78 -0.79
C VAL A 358 25.06 -5.52 -0.92
N LEU A 359 25.29 -4.50 -0.08
CA LEU A 359 24.59 -3.23 -0.21
C LEU A 359 25.23 -2.40 -1.32
N SER A 360 24.43 -2.13 -2.35
CA SER A 360 24.78 -1.30 -3.49
C SER A 360 23.64 -0.32 -3.79
N PRO A 361 23.93 0.97 -4.00
CA PRO A 361 25.28 1.56 -4.04
C PRO A 361 25.98 1.63 -2.66
N PRO A 362 27.33 1.70 -2.63
CA PRO A 362 28.17 1.92 -1.43
C PRO A 362 27.62 2.82 -0.33
N ARG A 363 26.98 3.92 -0.74
CA ARG A 363 26.35 4.90 0.14
C ARG A 363 25.29 4.31 1.06
N GLU A 364 24.53 3.29 0.62
CA GLU A 364 23.48 2.67 1.46
C GLU A 364 24.07 2.07 2.75
N CYS A 365 25.19 1.36 2.62
CA CYS A 365 25.91 0.79 3.77
C CYS A 365 26.50 1.88 4.67
N THR A 366 26.99 2.96 4.04
CA THR A 366 27.57 4.11 4.73
C THR A 366 26.53 4.83 5.59
N GLU A 367 25.34 5.11 5.03
CA GLU A 367 24.24 5.74 5.76
C GLU A 367 23.70 4.86 6.89
N LEU A 368 23.69 3.53 6.71
CA LEU A 368 23.32 2.60 7.78
C LEU A 368 24.23 2.74 9.01
N TYR A 369 25.55 2.73 8.83
CA TYR A 369 26.48 2.84 9.96
C TYR A 369 26.53 4.25 10.57
N LYS A 370 26.29 5.31 9.77
CA LYS A 370 26.08 6.66 10.30
C LYS A 370 24.88 6.68 11.26
N LYS A 371 23.73 6.13 10.85
CA LYS A 371 22.55 6.02 11.73
C LYS A 371 22.86 5.23 13.00
N CYS A 372 23.59 4.11 12.91
CA CYS A 372 23.98 3.34 14.09
C CYS A 372 24.84 4.16 15.07
N ARG A 373 25.81 4.93 14.54
CA ARG A 373 26.66 5.84 15.33
C ARG A 373 25.82 6.92 16.01
N ASP A 374 25.00 7.64 15.24
CA ASP A 374 24.22 8.78 15.72
C ASP A 374 23.23 8.35 16.81
N ILE A 375 22.58 7.19 16.65
CA ILE A 375 21.70 6.62 17.67
C ILE A 375 22.48 6.20 18.92
N SER A 376 23.62 5.53 18.76
CA SER A 376 24.44 5.09 19.91
C SER A 376 24.99 6.29 20.69
N GLU A 377 25.33 7.37 19.99
CA GLU A 377 25.74 8.66 20.60
C GLU A 377 24.60 9.27 21.41
N ALA A 378 23.42 9.38 20.81
CA ALA A 378 22.24 9.96 21.46
C ALA A 378 21.82 9.22 22.74
N TYR A 379 22.05 7.91 22.79
CA TYR A 379 21.80 7.10 24.00
C TYR A 379 22.99 6.96 24.95
N ALA A 380 24.12 7.60 24.66
CA ALA A 380 25.37 7.49 25.41
C ALA A 380 25.90 6.04 25.55
N GLU A 381 25.62 5.19 24.56
CA GLU A 381 26.03 3.78 24.51
C GLU A 381 27.45 3.66 23.94
N LYS A 382 28.46 3.94 24.77
CA LYS A 382 29.87 4.05 24.34
C LYS A 382 30.40 2.82 23.59
N LYS A 383 30.09 1.59 24.05
CA LYS A 383 30.50 0.35 23.35
C LYS A 383 29.96 0.30 21.92
N ARG A 384 28.64 0.44 21.77
CA ARG A 384 27.93 0.41 20.48
C ARG A 384 28.32 1.58 19.58
N HIS A 385 28.62 2.73 20.16
CA HIS A 385 29.13 3.89 19.42
C HIS A 385 30.50 3.58 18.81
N ALA A 386 31.44 3.05 19.62
CA ALA A 386 32.75 2.64 19.11
C ALA A 386 32.65 1.53 18.04
N ASP A 387 31.73 0.57 18.21
CA ASP A 387 31.47 -0.47 17.22
C ASP A 387 30.94 0.09 15.90
N SER A 388 30.04 1.07 15.99
CA SER A 388 29.49 1.76 14.81
C SER A 388 30.55 2.60 14.10
N LEU A 389 31.44 3.29 14.83
CA LEU A 389 32.59 3.99 14.27
C LEU A 389 33.53 3.03 13.54
N ASN A 390 33.82 1.86 14.12
CA ASN A 390 34.64 0.83 13.48
C ASN A 390 34.00 0.31 12.18
N SER A 391 32.69 0.05 12.18
CA SER A 391 31.97 -0.38 10.98
C SER A 391 31.94 0.69 9.90
N PHE A 392 31.70 1.94 10.30
CA PHE A 392 31.72 3.11 9.41
C PHE A 392 33.10 3.32 8.79
N GLY A 393 34.17 3.30 9.60
CA GLY A 393 35.55 3.39 9.15
C GLY A 393 35.92 2.25 8.21
N PHE A 394 35.52 1.01 8.52
CA PHE A 394 35.77 -0.15 7.65
C PHE A 394 35.10 0.01 6.28
N ARG A 395 33.85 0.49 6.24
CA ARG A 395 33.17 0.75 4.97
C ARG A 395 33.87 1.84 4.18
N ARG A 396 34.22 2.94 4.84
CA ARG A 396 34.88 4.09 4.23
C ARG A 396 36.24 3.75 3.65
N LEU A 397 37.06 2.96 4.35
CA LEU A 397 38.39 2.53 3.91
C LEU A 397 38.35 1.86 2.53
N ARG A 398 37.27 1.15 2.20
CA ARG A 398 37.09 0.49 0.89
C ARG A 398 36.81 1.44 -0.27
N ASP A 399 36.37 2.66 0.01
CA ASP A 399 35.97 3.65 -0.98
C ASP A 399 36.96 4.83 -1.04
N VAL A 400 38.03 4.83 -0.23
CA VAL A 400 39.04 5.88 -0.20
C VAL A 400 40.02 5.70 -1.35
N GLU A 401 40.19 6.74 -2.16
CA GLU A 401 41.14 6.77 -3.28
C GLU A 401 42.32 7.73 -3.05
N ASP A 402 42.23 8.62 -2.05
CA ASP A 402 43.20 9.68 -1.78
C ASP A 402 43.73 9.71 -0.33
N LEU A 403 44.86 10.39 -0.12
CA LEU A 403 45.53 10.48 1.18
C LEU A 403 44.67 11.18 2.24
N LYS A 404 43.86 12.17 1.81
CA LYS A 404 42.97 12.93 2.70
C LYS A 404 41.86 12.04 3.25
N GLY A 405 41.19 11.27 2.39
CA GLY A 405 40.18 10.29 2.81
C GLY A 405 40.75 9.22 3.73
N TYR A 406 42.03 8.83 3.55
CA TYR A 406 42.71 7.89 4.43
C TYR A 406 42.93 8.47 5.83
N GLN A 407 43.41 9.72 5.93
CA GLN A 407 43.59 10.41 7.21
C GLN A 407 42.28 10.58 7.97
N GLU A 408 41.20 10.97 7.28
CA GLU A 408 39.86 11.08 7.86
C GLU A 408 39.36 9.71 8.38
N THR A 409 39.64 8.63 7.65
CA THR A 409 39.29 7.26 8.08
C THR A 409 40.10 6.81 9.29
N LEU A 410 41.39 7.16 9.36
CA LEU A 410 42.24 6.85 10.51
C LEU A 410 41.74 7.56 11.78
N HIS A 411 41.30 8.81 11.67
CA HIS A 411 40.73 9.55 12.80
C HIS A 411 39.51 8.84 13.39
N ILE A 412 38.62 8.30 12.53
CA ILE A 412 37.44 7.53 12.97
C ILE A 412 37.86 6.30 13.80
N PHE A 413 38.87 5.56 13.34
CA PHE A 413 39.36 4.40 14.10
C PHE A 413 40.05 4.78 15.41
N GLN A 414 40.81 5.88 15.43
CA GLN A 414 41.44 6.39 16.64
C GLN A 414 40.41 6.82 17.68
N GLU A 415 39.32 7.46 17.24
CA GLU A 415 38.19 7.82 18.09
C GLU A 415 37.52 6.58 18.69
N ALA A 416 37.20 5.58 17.85
CA ALA A 416 36.64 4.31 18.31
C ALA A 416 37.55 3.60 19.33
N TYR A 417 38.86 3.61 19.09
CA TYR A 417 39.85 3.02 19.98
C TYR A 417 39.89 3.71 21.35
N LYS A 418 39.97 5.05 21.37
CA LYS A 418 39.94 5.85 22.62
C LYS A 418 38.66 5.62 23.41
N MET A 419 37.52 5.52 22.73
CA MET A 419 36.25 5.22 23.40
C MET A 419 36.27 3.84 24.05
N ARG A 420 36.83 2.82 23.40
CA ARG A 420 36.96 1.46 23.97
C ARG A 420 37.93 1.41 25.15
N GLU A 421 39.06 2.11 25.09
CA GLU A 421 40.01 2.18 26.22
C GLU A 421 39.39 2.82 27.47
N ALA A 422 38.45 3.74 27.28
CA ALA A 422 37.75 4.42 28.36
C ALA A 422 36.58 3.60 28.97
N LEU A 423 36.31 2.39 28.47
CA LEU A 423 35.26 1.51 29.01
C LEU A 423 35.78 0.70 30.22
N PRO A 424 34.92 0.41 31.21
CA PRO A 424 35.24 -0.52 32.28
C PRO A 424 35.64 -1.90 31.75
N LEU A 425 36.57 -2.58 32.44
CA LEU A 425 37.11 -3.91 32.06
C LEU A 425 36.01 -4.97 31.79
N GLU A 426 34.86 -4.87 32.46
CA GLU A 426 33.72 -5.77 32.29
C GLU A 426 33.00 -5.59 30.95
N GLU A 427 33.02 -4.40 30.36
CA GLU A 427 32.37 -4.10 29.07
C GLU A 427 33.28 -4.38 27.85
N THR A 428 34.59 -4.55 28.10
CA THR A 428 35.61 -4.86 27.07
C THR A 428 35.78 -6.34 26.74
N ARG A 429 35.20 -7.26 27.55
CA ARG A 429 35.33 -8.72 27.39
C ARG A 429 34.10 -9.35 26.74
N GLU A 430 33.82 -8.99 25.50
CA GLU A 430 32.89 -9.65 24.56
C GLU A 430 33.08 -9.00 23.20
#